data_AF-A0A532E180-F1
#
_entry.id   AF-A0A532E180-F1
#
_cell.length_a   1.000
_cell.length_b   1.000
_cell.length_c   1.000
_cell.angle_alpha   90.00
_cell.angle_beta   90.00
_cell.angle_gamma   90.00
#
_symmetry.space_group_name_H-M   'P 1'
#
loop_
_entity.id
_entity.type
_entity.pdbx_description
1 polymer ?
#
loop_
_entity_poly.entity_id
_entity_poly.type
_entity_poly.pdbx_seq_one_letter_code
_entity_poly.pdbx_strand_id
1 'polypeptide(L)'
;MLQAKRYPMGETRVDLQHLLEDLRDAYPGSLEETILTEILANSLDSGATSITITADPAQGTLTVVDNGSGMQRRDLARYHDVAASTKARGEGIGFAGVGIKLGLLVCQEVVTETRRGKTHVASAWHLASRHRAPWKWVPPPGLVTERGTAVRLTLRNPLSPLLDPGFIEQTVHRHYQPLFDPLFDEMLRPAYAQDIAVDVNGHRLERQTRNTDAGLARLEVRFLRKRKPAALGYLLREDHLLPEDQRGFA
;
A
#
# COMPACT_ATOMS: atom_id res chain seq x y z
N MET A 1 56.61 19.55 23.21
CA MET A 1 55.58 18.73 22.54
C MET A 1 54.31 19.56 22.43
N LEU A 2 53.92 20.00 21.23
CA LEU A 2 52.63 20.66 21.01
C LEU A 2 51.52 19.61 20.89
N GLN A 3 50.46 19.73 21.69
CA GLN A 3 49.22 18.98 21.49
C GLN A 3 48.56 19.43 20.18
N ALA A 4 48.32 18.49 19.27
CA ALA A 4 47.53 18.76 18.07
C ALA A 4 46.07 19.07 18.45
N LYS A 5 45.56 20.24 18.03
CA LYS A 5 44.15 20.60 18.15
C LYS A 5 43.32 19.60 17.34
N ARG A 6 42.51 18.79 18.03
CA ARG A 6 41.48 17.96 17.40
C ARG A 6 40.28 18.85 17.09
N TYR A 7 40.00 19.06 15.82
CA TYR A 7 38.75 19.67 15.39
C TYR A 7 37.62 18.64 15.50
N PRO A 8 36.43 19.03 15.96
CA PRO A 8 35.29 18.12 16.02
C PRO A 8 34.92 17.66 14.61
N MET A 9 34.78 16.35 14.45
CA MET A 9 34.31 15.75 13.21
C MET A 9 32.80 16.04 13.07
N GLY A 10 32.41 16.70 11.99
CA GLY A 10 31.00 16.83 11.61
C GLY A 10 30.52 15.59 10.88
N GLU A 11 29.24 15.26 11.04
CA GLU A 11 28.55 14.20 10.28
C GLU A 11 27.30 14.77 9.61
N THR A 12 26.94 14.22 8.45
CA THR A 12 25.68 14.58 7.78
C THR A 12 24.52 13.96 8.55
N ARG A 13 23.53 14.77 8.91
CA ARG A 13 22.33 14.32 9.62
C ARG A 13 21.14 14.33 8.68
N VAL A 14 20.22 13.39 8.89
CA VAL A 14 18.97 13.32 8.14
C VAL A 14 17.86 14.01 8.93
N ASP A 15 17.18 14.93 8.27
CA ASP A 15 15.88 15.44 8.71
C ASP A 15 14.82 14.44 8.27
N LEU A 16 14.38 13.57 9.19
CA LEU A 16 13.48 12.47 8.86
C LEU A 16 12.13 13.00 8.39
N GLN A 17 11.59 14.02 9.06
CA GLN A 17 10.30 14.59 8.68
C GLN A 17 10.37 15.18 7.27
N HIS A 18 11.35 16.04 6.99
CA HIS A 18 11.52 16.60 5.64
C HIS A 18 11.77 15.52 4.60
N LEU A 19 12.56 14.47 4.91
CA LEU A 19 12.75 13.35 4.00
C LEU A 19 11.41 12.68 3.65
N LEU A 20 10.52 12.49 4.62
CA LEU A 20 9.20 11.92 4.37
C LEU A 20 8.30 12.87 3.56
N GLU A 21 8.42 14.19 3.77
CA GLU A 21 7.70 15.21 2.99
C GLU A 21 8.20 15.25 1.53
N ASP A 22 9.53 15.21 1.31
CA ASP A 22 10.14 15.13 -0.01
C ASP A 22 9.72 13.83 -0.73
N LEU A 23 9.66 12.71 0.00
CA LEU A 23 9.19 11.44 -0.54
C LEU A 23 7.71 11.47 -0.89
N ARG A 24 6.86 12.12 -0.07
CA ARG A 24 5.45 12.37 -0.39
C ARG A 24 5.33 13.17 -1.68
N ASP A 25 6.10 14.24 -1.83
CA ASP A 25 5.99 15.16 -2.98
C ASP A 25 6.47 14.52 -4.30
N ALA A 26 7.15 13.37 -4.24
CA ALA A 26 7.49 12.57 -5.40
C ALA A 26 6.33 11.72 -5.95
N TYR A 27 5.22 11.57 -5.21
CA TYR A 27 4.03 10.84 -5.67
C TYR A 27 3.02 11.79 -6.33
N PRO A 28 2.36 11.36 -7.41
CA PRO A 28 1.38 12.20 -8.11
C PRO A 28 0.02 12.30 -7.39
N GLY A 29 -0.27 11.41 -6.45
CA GLY A 29 -1.52 11.36 -5.71
C GLY A 29 -1.45 12.05 -4.35
N SER A 30 -2.57 12.11 -3.65
CA SER A 30 -2.60 12.57 -2.26
C SER A 30 -1.76 11.66 -1.35
N LEU A 31 -1.38 12.19 -0.19
CA LEU A 31 -0.66 11.45 0.83
C LEU A 31 -1.48 10.23 1.29
N GLU A 32 -2.78 10.42 1.49
CA GLU A 32 -3.73 9.39 1.90
C GLU A 32 -3.89 8.29 0.83
N GLU A 33 -4.05 8.67 -0.45
CA GLU A 33 -4.07 7.70 -1.56
C GLU A 33 -2.76 6.89 -1.61
N THR A 34 -1.62 7.56 -1.44
CA THR A 34 -0.31 6.91 -1.45
C THR A 34 -0.16 5.92 -0.29
N ILE A 35 -0.57 6.30 0.93
CA ILE A 35 -0.53 5.40 2.09
C ILE A 35 -1.40 4.16 1.84
N LEU A 36 -2.64 4.36 1.39
CA LEU A 36 -3.60 3.27 1.18
C LEU A 36 -3.13 2.31 0.09
N THR A 37 -2.72 2.84 -1.07
CA THR A 37 -2.23 2.03 -2.20
C THR A 37 -0.96 1.27 -1.81
N GLU A 38 -0.05 1.87 -1.05
CA GLU A 38 1.16 1.17 -0.63
C GLU A 38 0.90 0.05 0.39
N ILE A 39 -0.10 0.20 1.27
CA ILE A 39 -0.53 -0.90 2.14
C ILE A 39 -1.11 -2.04 1.30
N LEU A 40 -2.01 -1.73 0.35
CA LEU A 40 -2.60 -2.73 -0.55
C LEU A 40 -1.55 -3.43 -1.40
N ALA A 41 -0.59 -2.69 -1.95
CA ALA A 41 0.51 -3.25 -2.71
C ALA A 41 1.34 -4.25 -1.88
N ASN A 42 1.60 -3.94 -0.60
CA ASN A 42 2.30 -4.86 0.29
C ASN A 42 1.48 -6.13 0.59
N SER A 43 0.17 -6.00 0.78
CA SER A 43 -0.71 -7.16 0.96
C SER A 43 -0.72 -8.05 -0.29
N LEU A 44 -0.84 -7.47 -1.48
CA LEU A 44 -0.81 -8.17 -2.77
C LEU A 44 0.55 -8.85 -3.02
N ASP A 45 1.66 -8.14 -2.80
CA ASP A 45 3.02 -8.69 -2.92
C ASP A 45 3.28 -9.86 -1.94
N SER A 46 2.57 -9.89 -0.81
CA SER A 46 2.64 -11.00 0.15
C SER A 46 1.80 -12.21 -0.24
N GLY A 47 1.10 -12.15 -1.38
CA GLY A 47 0.22 -13.19 -1.89
C GLY A 47 -1.12 -13.28 -1.16
N ALA A 48 -1.60 -12.15 -0.61
CA ALA A 48 -2.93 -12.09 -0.01
C ALA A 48 -4.02 -12.36 -1.05
N THR A 49 -5.04 -13.11 -0.64
CA THR A 49 -6.27 -13.36 -1.40
C THR A 49 -7.49 -12.72 -0.74
N SER A 50 -7.35 -12.25 0.50
CA SER A 50 -8.34 -11.47 1.22
C SER A 50 -7.68 -10.28 1.89
N ILE A 51 -8.28 -9.10 1.70
CA ILE A 51 -7.88 -7.85 2.32
C ILE A 51 -9.14 -7.20 2.92
N THR A 52 -9.12 -6.92 4.21
CA THR A 52 -10.19 -6.22 4.93
C THR A 52 -9.70 -4.86 5.37
N ILE A 53 -10.45 -3.82 5.03
CA ILE A 53 -10.18 -2.42 5.36
C ILE A 53 -11.31 -1.94 6.27
N THR A 54 -10.97 -1.44 7.46
CA THR A 54 -11.91 -0.90 8.43
C THR A 54 -11.50 0.51 8.80
N ALA A 55 -12.27 1.48 8.32
CA ALA A 55 -12.25 2.86 8.79
C ALA A 55 -13.23 3.01 9.97
N ASP A 56 -12.72 3.42 11.11
CA ASP A 56 -13.48 3.72 12.33
C ASP A 56 -13.26 5.20 12.70
N PRO A 57 -14.15 6.11 12.24
CA PRO A 57 -14.09 7.53 12.59
C PRO A 57 -14.23 7.80 14.09
N ALA A 58 -14.94 6.95 14.83
CA ALA A 58 -15.15 7.14 16.26
C ALA A 58 -13.86 6.90 17.06
N GLN A 59 -13.02 5.98 16.59
CA GLN A 59 -11.69 5.73 17.15
C GLN A 59 -10.57 6.49 16.42
N GLY A 60 -10.89 7.16 15.31
CA GLY A 60 -9.89 7.80 14.45
C GLY A 60 -8.88 6.81 13.87
N THR A 61 -9.32 5.58 13.56
CA THR A 61 -8.43 4.53 13.06
C THR A 61 -8.79 4.03 11.67
N LEU A 62 -7.75 3.73 10.88
CA LEU A 62 -7.85 2.88 9.69
C LEU A 62 -7.09 1.58 9.99
N THR A 63 -7.75 0.43 9.87
CA THR A 63 -7.13 -0.89 10.00
C THR A 63 -7.21 -1.63 8.68
N VAL A 64 -6.09 -2.09 8.14
CA VAL A 64 -6.02 -2.97 6.98
C VAL A 64 -5.45 -4.32 7.42
N VAL A 65 -6.17 -5.41 7.14
CA VAL A 65 -5.79 -6.78 7.50
C VAL A 65 -5.76 -7.62 6.23
N ASP A 66 -4.67 -8.34 6.00
CA ASP A 66 -4.54 -9.30 4.92
C ASP A 66 -4.26 -10.72 5.41
N ASN A 67 -4.52 -11.71 4.56
CA ASN A 67 -4.23 -13.13 4.81
C ASN A 67 -2.96 -13.65 4.10
N GLY A 68 -2.05 -12.73 3.77
CA GLY A 68 -0.83 -13.02 3.02
C GLY A 68 0.18 -13.86 3.80
N SER A 69 1.43 -13.86 3.36
CA SER A 69 2.47 -14.73 3.95
C SER A 69 2.80 -14.41 5.41
N GLY A 70 2.52 -13.18 5.86
CA GLY A 70 3.06 -12.61 7.09
C GLY A 70 4.59 -12.47 7.07
N MET A 71 5.15 -11.95 8.15
CA MET A 71 6.57 -11.66 8.32
C MET A 71 7.18 -12.48 9.46
N GLN A 72 8.48 -12.81 9.37
CA GLN A 72 9.22 -13.23 10.56
C GLN A 72 9.57 -12.00 11.40
N ARG A 73 9.91 -12.20 12.69
CA ARG A 73 10.26 -11.11 13.61
C ARG A 73 11.38 -10.21 13.06
N ARG A 74 12.40 -10.80 12.42
CA ARG A 74 13.52 -10.04 11.82
C ARG A 74 13.07 -9.19 10.63
N ASP A 75 12.09 -9.67 9.86
CA ASP A 75 11.59 -8.98 8.69
C ASP A 75 10.76 -7.77 9.14
N LEU A 76 9.92 -7.94 10.17
CA LEU A 76 9.20 -6.83 10.80
C LEU A 76 10.15 -5.82 11.48
N ALA A 77 11.28 -6.24 12.05
CA ALA A 77 12.26 -5.29 12.58
C ALA A 77 12.85 -4.39 11.48
N ARG A 78 13.21 -4.97 10.33
CA ARG A 78 13.74 -4.25 9.16
C ARG A 78 12.68 -3.45 8.41
N TYR A 79 11.40 -3.81 8.59
CA TYR A 79 10.28 -3.10 7.99
C TYR A 79 10.25 -1.61 8.36
N HIS A 80 10.79 -1.24 9.52
CA HIS A 80 10.84 0.15 9.99
C HIS A 80 11.97 0.98 9.37
N ASP A 81 12.93 0.36 8.72
CA ASP A 81 14.06 1.07 8.13
C ASP A 81 13.61 1.80 6.85
N VAL A 82 14.06 3.05 6.68
CA VAL A 82 13.84 3.83 5.45
C VAL A 82 14.85 3.38 4.39
N ALA A 83 14.40 3.23 3.14
CA ALA A 83 15.24 2.84 2.00
C ALA A 83 15.97 1.49 2.15
N ALA A 84 15.49 0.61 3.03
CA ALA A 84 16.05 -0.74 3.24
C ALA A 84 15.41 -1.81 2.35
N SER A 85 14.59 -1.43 1.36
CA SER A 85 13.94 -2.39 0.47
C SER A 85 14.98 -3.23 -0.28
N THR A 86 14.96 -4.53 -0.04
CA THR A 86 15.76 -5.52 -0.79
C THR A 86 15.13 -5.88 -2.13
N LYS A 87 13.91 -5.39 -2.43
CA LYS A 87 13.20 -5.69 -3.67
C LYS A 87 13.92 -5.02 -4.84
N ALA A 88 14.30 -5.81 -5.84
CA ALA A 88 14.77 -5.25 -7.09
C ALA A 88 13.60 -4.51 -7.79
N ARG A 89 13.93 -3.45 -8.55
CA ARG A 89 12.93 -2.69 -9.31
C ARG A 89 12.16 -3.66 -10.23
N GLY A 90 10.85 -3.78 -10.01
CA GLY A 90 9.95 -4.64 -10.80
C GLY A 90 9.60 -6.00 -10.19
N GLU A 91 10.08 -6.35 -8.99
CA GLU A 91 9.69 -7.61 -8.30
C GLU A 91 8.35 -7.53 -7.55
N GLY A 92 7.85 -6.33 -7.29
CA GLY A 92 6.58 -6.07 -6.62
C GLY A 92 5.92 -4.81 -7.16
N ILE A 93 4.64 -4.62 -6.85
CA ILE A 93 3.86 -3.48 -7.33
C ILE A 93 3.99 -2.24 -6.43
N GLY A 94 4.48 -2.40 -5.19
CA GLY A 94 4.74 -1.29 -4.27
C GLY A 94 6.07 -0.58 -4.51
N PHE A 95 6.16 0.69 -4.14
CA PHE A 95 7.31 1.54 -4.39
C PHE A 95 8.29 1.55 -3.21
N ALA A 96 9.44 0.89 -3.39
CA ALA A 96 10.69 1.02 -2.59
C ALA A 96 10.57 0.93 -1.05
N GLY A 97 9.47 0.39 -0.51
CA GLY A 97 9.27 0.23 0.93
C GLY A 97 9.11 1.55 1.68
N VAL A 98 8.66 2.62 1.01
CA VAL A 98 8.52 3.97 1.60
C VAL A 98 7.08 4.27 2.02
N GLY A 99 6.08 3.78 1.29
CA GLY A 99 4.69 4.26 1.42
C GLY A 99 4.11 4.25 2.82
N ILE A 100 4.27 3.15 3.56
CA ILE A 100 3.74 3.08 4.92
C ILE A 100 4.44 4.03 5.91
N LYS A 101 5.70 4.41 5.62
CA LYS A 101 6.46 5.37 6.45
C LYS A 101 5.84 6.76 6.32
N LEU A 102 5.20 7.08 5.19
CA LEU A 102 4.48 8.33 5.03
C LEU A 102 3.31 8.45 6.01
N GLY A 103 2.78 7.32 6.51
CA GLY A 103 1.82 7.29 7.61
C GLY A 103 2.32 8.04 8.85
N LEU A 104 3.64 8.11 9.09
CA LEU A 104 4.22 8.85 10.22
C LEU A 104 3.93 10.36 10.18
N LEU A 105 3.63 10.92 9.00
CA LEU A 105 3.26 12.33 8.85
C LEU A 105 1.84 12.63 9.34
N VAL A 106 0.92 11.65 9.22
CA VAL A 106 -0.52 11.84 9.51
C VAL A 106 -1.00 11.08 10.74
N CYS A 107 -0.22 10.13 11.26
CA CYS A 107 -0.60 9.28 12.38
C CYS A 107 -0.03 9.76 13.71
N GLN A 108 -0.80 9.56 14.77
CA GLN A 108 -0.32 9.57 16.16
C GLN A 108 0.51 8.32 16.43
N GLU A 109 0.06 7.18 15.91
CA GLU A 109 0.73 5.89 16.04
C GLU A 109 0.39 5.02 14.83
N VAL A 110 1.36 4.22 14.40
CA VAL A 110 1.15 3.12 13.47
C VAL A 110 1.45 1.83 14.23
N VAL A 111 0.57 0.85 14.12
CA VAL A 111 0.77 -0.50 14.68
C VAL A 111 0.80 -1.49 13.53
N THR A 112 1.83 -2.34 13.51
CA THR A 112 1.91 -3.45 12.55
C THR A 112 1.95 -4.75 13.33
N GLU A 113 0.92 -5.58 13.16
CA GLU A 113 0.85 -6.94 13.67
C GLU A 113 1.05 -7.93 12.52
N THR A 114 1.78 -9.01 12.77
CA THR A 114 1.97 -10.04 11.75
C THR A 114 2.04 -11.43 12.36
N ARG A 115 1.50 -12.41 11.63
CA ARG A 115 1.47 -13.81 12.04
C ARG A 115 1.94 -14.71 10.91
N ARG A 116 2.97 -15.53 11.18
CA ARG A 116 3.56 -16.51 10.26
C ARG A 116 4.01 -17.75 11.01
N GLY A 117 3.30 -18.87 10.85
CA GLY A 117 3.58 -20.11 11.55
C GLY A 117 3.53 -19.90 13.07
N LYS A 118 4.64 -20.16 13.77
CA LYS A 118 4.76 -19.94 15.22
C LYS A 118 5.07 -18.49 15.61
N THR A 119 5.35 -17.62 14.64
CA THR A 119 5.66 -16.21 14.90
C THR A 119 4.36 -15.41 14.92
N HIS A 120 4.06 -14.75 16.03
CA HIS A 120 2.99 -13.77 16.16
C HIS A 120 3.52 -12.59 16.96
N VAL A 121 3.76 -11.47 16.29
CA VAL A 121 4.44 -10.31 16.87
C VAL A 121 3.82 -9.03 16.36
N ALA A 122 3.94 -7.96 17.14
CA ALA A 122 3.51 -6.63 16.73
C ALA A 122 4.54 -5.57 17.12
N SER A 123 4.53 -4.48 16.36
CA SER A 123 5.36 -3.30 16.58
C SER A 123 4.49 -2.05 16.56
N ALA A 124 4.90 -1.04 17.32
CA ALA A 124 4.27 0.28 17.32
C ALA A 124 5.33 1.35 17.10
N TRP A 125 5.03 2.35 16.29
CA TRP A 125 5.95 3.42 15.92
C TRP A 125 5.22 4.72 15.59
N HIS A 126 5.89 5.84 15.82
CA HIS A 126 5.36 7.18 15.59
C HIS A 126 6.52 8.16 15.35
N LEU A 127 6.23 9.30 14.72
CA LEU A 127 7.19 10.39 14.58
C LEU A 127 7.30 11.15 15.91
N ALA A 128 8.27 10.79 16.75
CA ALA A 128 8.49 11.39 18.07
C ALA A 128 9.13 12.78 17.98
N SER A 129 9.92 13.02 16.94
CA SER A 129 10.46 14.34 16.62
C SER A 129 10.79 14.45 15.13
N ARG A 130 11.12 15.65 14.69
CA ARG A 130 11.57 15.96 13.32
C ARG A 130 12.67 15.03 12.80
N HIS A 131 13.51 14.49 13.68
CA HIS A 131 14.65 13.64 13.31
C HIS A 131 14.48 12.17 13.72
N ARG A 132 13.38 11.79 14.40
CA ARG A 132 13.27 10.45 15.00
C ARG A 132 11.85 9.89 14.97
N ALA A 133 11.75 8.65 14.48
CA ALA A 133 10.57 7.80 14.60
C ALA A 133 10.92 6.50 15.32
N PRO A 134 10.99 6.48 16.67
CA PRO A 134 11.28 5.26 17.40
C PRO A 134 10.15 4.24 17.24
N TRP A 135 10.53 2.97 17.18
CA TRP A 135 9.61 1.85 17.18
C TRP A 135 9.90 0.91 18.36
N LYS A 136 8.88 0.20 18.83
CA LYS A 136 8.98 -0.77 19.93
C LYS A 136 8.15 -2.01 19.64
N TRP A 137 8.56 -3.15 20.18
CA TRP A 137 7.71 -4.34 20.23
C TRP A 137 6.55 -4.10 21.19
N VAL A 138 5.36 -4.54 20.79
CA VAL A 138 4.14 -4.53 21.62
C VAL A 138 3.49 -5.92 21.60
N PRO A 139 2.70 -6.29 22.62
CA PRO A 139 1.85 -7.48 22.55
C PRO A 139 0.96 -7.42 21.30
N PRO A 140 0.79 -8.51 20.54
CA PRO A 140 -0.14 -8.53 19.40
C PRO A 140 -1.56 -8.16 19.85
N PRO A 141 -2.19 -7.14 19.24
CA PRO A 141 -3.56 -6.75 19.58
C PRO A 141 -4.61 -7.79 19.15
N GLY A 142 -4.24 -8.80 18.36
CA GLY A 142 -5.13 -9.88 17.96
C GLY A 142 -5.90 -9.58 16.67
N LEU A 143 -5.37 -8.69 15.83
CA LEU A 143 -5.95 -8.32 14.53
C LEU A 143 -5.76 -9.42 13.48
N VAL A 144 -4.71 -10.25 13.63
CA VAL A 144 -4.43 -11.36 12.72
C VAL A 144 -4.67 -12.69 13.45
N THR A 145 -5.71 -13.41 13.03
CA THR A 145 -6.13 -14.66 13.68
C THR A 145 -5.23 -15.84 13.34
N GLU A 146 -4.92 -16.05 12.06
CA GLU A 146 -4.19 -17.25 11.59
C GLU A 146 -2.85 -16.93 10.95
N ARG A 147 -2.87 -16.21 9.83
CA ARG A 147 -1.69 -15.83 9.04
C ARG A 147 -1.96 -14.53 8.31
N GLY A 148 -0.95 -13.67 8.22
CA GLY A 148 -1.00 -12.44 7.43
C GLY A 148 -0.43 -11.26 8.18
N THR A 149 -0.83 -10.07 7.77
CA THR A 149 -0.38 -8.80 8.36
C THR A 149 -1.57 -7.88 8.59
N ALA A 150 -1.55 -7.17 9.72
CA ALA A 150 -2.45 -6.08 9.98
C ALA A 150 -1.65 -4.79 10.18
N VAL A 151 -2.09 -3.73 9.52
CA VAL A 151 -1.62 -2.36 9.75
C VAL A 151 -2.79 -1.57 10.33
N ARG A 152 -2.58 -0.98 11.50
CA ARG A 152 -3.50 0.00 12.07
C ARG A 152 -2.83 1.37 12.12
N LEU A 153 -3.51 2.35 11.55
CA LEU A 153 -3.16 3.76 11.59
C LEU A 153 -4.09 4.45 12.59
N THR A 154 -3.53 5.08 13.62
CA THR A 154 -4.27 6.00 14.49
C THR A 154 -4.01 7.41 14.02
N LEU A 155 -5.01 8.07 13.44
CA LEU A 155 -4.85 9.32 12.70
C LEU A 155 -4.87 10.54 13.64
N ARG A 156 -4.09 11.57 13.29
CA ARG A 156 -4.09 12.86 14.03
C ARG A 156 -5.32 13.69 13.72
N ASN A 157 -5.73 13.69 12.44
CA ASN A 157 -6.86 14.46 11.96
C ASN A 157 -8.11 13.57 11.90
N PRO A 158 -9.16 13.84 12.71
CA PRO A 158 -10.41 13.09 12.65
C PRO A 158 -11.19 13.30 11.34
N LEU A 159 -10.82 14.30 10.54
CA LEU A 159 -11.38 14.56 9.20
C LEU A 159 -10.51 13.99 8.07
N SER A 160 -9.59 13.10 8.38
CA SER A 160 -8.73 12.46 7.39
C SER A 160 -9.56 11.66 6.37
N PRO A 161 -9.31 11.78 5.06
CA PRO A 161 -9.94 10.95 4.02
C PRO A 161 -9.80 9.44 4.27
N LEU A 162 -8.73 9.01 4.93
CA LEU A 162 -8.54 7.61 5.37
C LEU A 162 -9.60 7.09 6.37
N LEU A 163 -10.49 7.95 6.88
CA LEU A 163 -11.63 7.59 7.71
C LEU A 163 -12.96 7.57 6.93
N ASP A 164 -12.95 7.93 5.65
CA ASP A 164 -14.12 7.93 4.79
C ASP A 164 -14.12 6.65 3.91
N PRO A 165 -15.10 5.74 4.09
CA PRO A 165 -15.24 4.56 3.25
C PRO A 165 -15.35 4.90 1.76
N GLY A 166 -16.05 5.99 1.40
CA GLY A 166 -16.22 6.37 -0.01
C GLY A 166 -14.89 6.72 -0.68
N PHE A 167 -14.04 7.47 0.01
CA PHE A 167 -12.67 7.75 -0.42
C PHE A 167 -11.84 6.46 -0.59
N ILE A 168 -11.92 5.54 0.39
CA ILE A 168 -11.18 4.27 0.34
C ILE A 168 -11.61 3.45 -0.87
N GLU A 169 -12.91 3.23 -1.05
CA GLU A 169 -13.48 2.46 -2.15
C GLU A 169 -13.06 3.03 -3.52
N GLN A 170 -13.22 4.33 -3.70
CA GLN A 170 -12.83 5.02 -4.94
C GLN A 170 -11.33 4.89 -5.21
N THR A 171 -10.49 5.04 -4.18
CA THR A 171 -9.04 4.88 -4.30
C THR A 171 -8.69 3.45 -4.72
N VAL A 172 -9.29 2.44 -4.07
CA VAL A 172 -9.05 1.03 -4.42
C VAL A 172 -9.47 0.75 -5.86
N HIS A 173 -10.67 1.18 -6.26
CA HIS A 173 -11.15 0.99 -7.63
C HIS A 173 -10.29 1.70 -8.68
N ARG A 174 -9.85 2.94 -8.42
CA ARG A 174 -9.03 3.72 -9.35
C ARG A 174 -7.65 3.10 -9.56
N HIS A 175 -6.97 2.73 -8.47
CA HIS A 175 -5.58 2.26 -8.54
C HIS A 175 -5.45 0.76 -8.83
N TYR A 176 -6.48 -0.04 -8.51
CA TYR A 176 -6.49 -1.48 -8.69
C TYR A 176 -7.62 -1.97 -9.58
N GLN A 177 -8.12 -1.11 -10.48
CA GLN A 177 -9.18 -1.45 -11.43
C GLN A 177 -9.00 -2.83 -12.08
N PRO A 178 -7.79 -3.24 -12.56
CA PRO A 178 -7.62 -4.55 -13.19
C PRO A 178 -7.98 -5.74 -12.29
N LEU A 179 -7.90 -5.61 -10.96
CA LEU A 179 -8.30 -6.68 -10.03
C LEU A 179 -9.83 -6.91 -10.02
N PHE A 180 -10.61 -5.88 -10.39
CA PHE A 180 -12.07 -5.91 -10.34
C PHE A 180 -12.70 -6.10 -11.71
N ASP A 181 -11.93 -6.15 -12.79
CA ASP A 181 -12.43 -6.27 -14.15
C ASP A 181 -12.06 -7.66 -14.74
N PRO A 182 -13.04 -8.55 -14.98
CA PRO A 182 -12.80 -9.90 -15.51
C PRO A 182 -12.01 -9.96 -16.82
N LEU A 183 -11.94 -8.84 -17.56
CA LEU A 183 -11.12 -8.74 -18.76
C LEU A 183 -9.64 -9.06 -18.48
N PHE A 184 -9.14 -8.75 -17.29
CA PHE A 184 -7.72 -8.89 -16.94
C PHE A 184 -7.36 -10.23 -16.27
N ASP A 185 -8.34 -11.09 -15.99
CA ASP A 185 -8.13 -12.35 -15.24
C ASP A 185 -7.05 -13.23 -15.83
N GLU A 186 -7.05 -13.43 -17.15
CA GLU A 186 -6.07 -14.27 -17.83
C GLU A 186 -4.64 -13.72 -17.66
N MET A 187 -4.49 -12.39 -17.69
CA MET A 187 -3.21 -11.71 -17.53
C MET A 187 -2.72 -11.73 -16.09
N LEU A 188 -3.64 -11.63 -15.13
CA LEU A 188 -3.34 -11.55 -13.71
C LEU A 188 -3.11 -12.91 -13.05
N ARG A 189 -3.71 -13.98 -13.58
CA ARG A 189 -3.62 -15.35 -13.04
C ARG A 189 -2.21 -15.86 -12.70
N PRO A 190 -1.15 -15.55 -13.48
CA PRO A 190 0.21 -15.95 -13.13
C PRO A 190 0.74 -15.28 -11.86
N ALA A 191 0.29 -14.06 -11.55
CA ALA A 191 0.66 -13.32 -10.34
C ALA A 191 -0.28 -13.64 -9.17
N TYR A 192 -1.58 -13.78 -9.45
CA TYR A 192 -2.63 -14.00 -8.46
C TYR A 192 -3.40 -15.27 -8.82
N ALA A 193 -3.04 -16.39 -8.19
CA ALA A 193 -3.62 -17.70 -8.51
C ALA A 193 -5.09 -17.86 -8.11
N GLN A 194 -5.58 -16.98 -7.24
CA GLN A 194 -6.96 -16.92 -6.76
C GLN A 194 -7.47 -15.49 -6.91
N ASP A 195 -8.79 -15.36 -7.01
CA ASP A 195 -9.45 -14.06 -6.97
C ASP A 195 -9.11 -13.33 -5.67
N ILE A 196 -8.81 -12.03 -5.79
CA ILE A 196 -8.50 -11.18 -4.65
C ILE A 196 -9.81 -10.56 -4.17
N ALA A 197 -10.12 -10.82 -2.91
CA ALA A 197 -11.31 -10.33 -2.26
C ALA A 197 -10.93 -9.10 -1.41
N VAL A 198 -11.53 -7.95 -1.68
CA VAL A 198 -11.35 -6.72 -0.87
C VAL A 198 -12.67 -6.34 -0.19
N ASP A 199 -12.65 -6.15 1.13
CA ASP A 199 -13.79 -5.66 1.92
C ASP A 199 -13.46 -4.28 2.50
N VAL A 200 -14.39 -3.32 2.40
CA VAL A 200 -14.31 -2.01 3.05
C VAL A 200 -15.47 -1.87 4.02
N ASN A 201 -15.20 -1.71 5.31
CA ASN A 201 -16.20 -1.61 6.38
C ASN A 201 -17.26 -2.72 6.36
N GLY A 202 -16.87 -3.94 5.95
CA GLY A 202 -17.77 -5.09 5.83
C GLY A 202 -18.52 -5.20 4.49
N HIS A 203 -18.31 -4.25 3.58
CA HIS A 203 -18.83 -4.29 2.22
C HIS A 203 -17.78 -4.86 1.26
N ARG A 204 -18.08 -6.00 0.65
CA ARG A 204 -17.25 -6.60 -0.40
C ARG A 204 -17.29 -5.70 -1.63
N LEU A 205 -16.13 -5.29 -2.12
CA LEU A 205 -16.05 -4.54 -3.38
C LEU A 205 -16.43 -5.44 -4.54
N GLU A 206 -17.34 -4.95 -5.38
CA GLU A 206 -17.86 -5.73 -6.51
C GLU A 206 -16.89 -5.71 -7.70
N ARG A 207 -16.92 -6.82 -8.45
CA ARG A 207 -16.24 -6.90 -9.73
C ARG A 207 -17.04 -6.12 -10.76
N GLN A 208 -16.44 -5.11 -11.36
CA GLN A 208 -17.07 -4.27 -12.38
C GLN A 208 -17.02 -5.01 -13.71
N THR A 209 -18.17 -5.56 -14.12
CA THR A 209 -18.35 -6.07 -15.48
C THR A 209 -18.82 -4.92 -16.36
N ARG A 210 -17.94 -4.47 -17.26
CA ARG A 210 -18.35 -3.53 -18.31
C ARG A 210 -19.19 -4.28 -19.34
N ASN A 211 -20.31 -3.69 -19.72
CA ASN A 211 -21.16 -4.28 -20.74
C ASN A 211 -20.41 -4.26 -22.08
N THR A 212 -20.02 -5.44 -22.59
CA THR A 212 -19.20 -5.58 -23.80
C THR A 212 -19.96 -5.32 -25.08
N ASP A 213 -21.26 -5.09 -25.01
CA ASP A 213 -22.17 -5.16 -26.15
C ASP A 213 -22.22 -3.89 -27.01
N ALA A 214 -21.57 -2.79 -26.61
CA ALA A 214 -21.40 -1.61 -27.47
C ALA A 214 -20.06 -0.89 -27.21
N GLY A 215 -19.14 -0.97 -28.18
CA GLY A 215 -18.00 -0.04 -28.27
C GLY A 215 -16.70 -0.41 -27.55
N LEU A 216 -16.54 -1.62 -27.03
CA LEU A 216 -15.29 -2.07 -26.40
C LEU A 216 -14.38 -2.80 -27.41
N ALA A 217 -13.16 -2.29 -27.60
CA ALA A 217 -12.12 -2.92 -28.41
C ALA A 217 -10.91 -3.27 -27.54
N ARG A 218 -10.53 -4.56 -27.48
CA ARG A 218 -9.37 -5.02 -26.69
C ARG A 218 -8.06 -4.63 -27.37
N LEU A 219 -7.07 -4.24 -26.56
CA LEU A 219 -5.71 -3.91 -26.98
C LEU A 219 -4.72 -4.83 -26.31
N GLU A 220 -3.90 -5.52 -27.10
CA GLU A 220 -2.82 -6.36 -26.59
C GLU A 220 -1.47 -5.84 -27.09
N VAL A 221 -0.54 -5.63 -26.16
CA VAL A 221 0.85 -5.31 -26.50
C VAL A 221 1.66 -6.59 -26.44
N ARG A 222 2.21 -7.02 -27.58
CA ARG A 222 3.03 -8.23 -27.71
C ARG A 222 4.45 -7.87 -28.15
N PHE A 223 5.44 -8.45 -27.48
CA PHE A 223 6.82 -8.39 -27.98
C PHE A 223 7.03 -9.46 -29.06
N LEU A 224 7.79 -9.13 -30.11
CA LEU A 224 8.03 -9.93 -31.33
C LEU A 224 8.35 -11.43 -31.11
N ARG A 225 8.82 -11.84 -29.92
CA ARG A 225 9.21 -13.22 -29.59
C ARG A 225 8.36 -13.89 -28.51
N LYS A 226 7.32 -13.23 -27.97
CA LYS A 226 6.46 -13.78 -26.91
C LYS A 226 5.05 -14.02 -27.42
N ARG A 227 4.55 -15.25 -27.23
CA ARG A 227 3.15 -15.62 -27.58
C ARG A 227 2.12 -15.00 -26.64
N LYS A 228 2.49 -14.72 -25.39
CA LYS A 228 1.61 -14.07 -24.40
C LYS A 228 1.76 -12.54 -24.48
N PRO A 229 0.66 -11.78 -24.32
CA PRO A 229 0.72 -10.33 -24.23
C PRO A 229 1.55 -9.90 -23.02
N ALA A 230 2.31 -8.82 -23.19
CA ALA A 230 3.08 -8.16 -22.14
C ALA A 230 2.29 -7.03 -21.45
N ALA A 231 1.27 -6.50 -22.11
CA ALA A 231 0.28 -5.61 -21.54
C ALA A 231 -1.07 -5.82 -22.23
N LEU A 232 -2.14 -5.56 -21.49
CA LEU A 232 -3.53 -5.63 -21.95
C LEU A 232 -4.20 -4.30 -21.60
N GLY A 233 -5.08 -3.86 -22.48
CA GLY A 233 -5.95 -2.72 -22.25
C GLY A 233 -7.17 -2.82 -23.16
N TYR A 234 -7.93 -1.74 -23.21
CA TYR A 234 -9.06 -1.63 -24.12
C TYR A 234 -9.32 -0.17 -24.48
N LEU A 235 -9.95 0.03 -25.63
CA LEU A 235 -10.62 1.28 -25.99
C LEU A 235 -12.11 1.08 -25.74
N LEU A 236 -12.73 2.07 -25.11
CA LEU A 236 -14.15 2.09 -24.89
C LEU A 236 -14.73 3.34 -25.54
N ARG A 237 -15.77 3.15 -26.35
CA ARG A 237 -16.59 4.23 -26.87
C ARG A 237 -17.81 4.38 -25.97
N GLU A 238 -17.96 5.57 -25.40
CA GLU A 238 -19.13 5.99 -24.62
C GLU A 238 -19.80 7.17 -25.32
N ASP A 239 -21.13 7.20 -25.31
CA ASP A 239 -21.92 8.29 -25.91
C ASP A 239 -21.97 9.53 -24.98
N HIS A 240 -21.55 9.36 -23.72
CA HIS A 240 -21.49 10.42 -22.73
C HIS A 240 -20.05 10.62 -22.22
N LEU A 241 -19.74 11.86 -21.85
CA LEU A 241 -18.48 12.19 -21.19
C LEU A 241 -18.36 11.42 -19.87
N LEU A 242 -17.39 10.51 -19.81
CA LEU A 242 -17.04 9.83 -18.57
C LEU A 242 -16.54 10.83 -17.51
N PRO A 243 -16.72 10.54 -16.22
CA PRO A 243 -15.99 11.22 -15.14
C PRO A 243 -14.48 11.24 -15.42
N GLU A 244 -13.79 12.31 -15.01
CA GLU A 244 -12.37 12.51 -15.32
C GLU A 244 -11.49 11.33 -14.89
N ASP A 245 -11.80 10.73 -13.74
CA ASP A 245 -11.10 9.58 -13.18
C ASP A 245 -11.41 8.24 -13.86
N GLN A 246 -12.34 8.22 -14.82
CA GLN A 246 -12.67 7.07 -15.65
C GLN A 246 -12.21 7.24 -17.10
N ARG A 247 -11.61 8.39 -17.44
CA ARG A 247 -11.07 8.65 -18.78
C ARG A 247 -9.69 8.00 -18.93
N GLY A 248 -9.50 7.28 -20.03
CA GLY A 248 -8.18 6.76 -20.41
C GLY A 248 -7.28 7.83 -21.02
N PHE A 249 -6.07 7.43 -21.41
CA PHE A 249 -5.17 8.29 -22.19
C PHE A 249 -5.78 8.58 -23.56
N ALA A 250 -5.91 9.86 -23.91
CA ALA A 250 -6.32 10.35 -25.23
C ALA A 250 -5.11 10.71 -26.09
#